data_AF-A0A0M2SX51-F1
#
_entry.id   AF-A0A0M2SX51-F1
#
_cell.length_a   1.000
_cell.length_b   1.000
_cell.length_c   1.000
_cell.angle_alpha   90.00
_cell.angle_beta   90.00
_cell.angle_gamma   90.00
#
_symmetry.space_group_name_H-M   'P 1'
#
loop_
_entity.id
_entity.type
_entity.pdbx_description
1 polymer ?
#
loop_
_entity_poly.entity_id
_entity_poly.type
_entity_poly.pdbx_seq_one_letter_code
_entity_poly.pdbx_strand_id
1 'polypeptide(L)'
;MEEFVTYFLDFIGLWWAFQWGYALTVLVLGSVIVDYYDWGTWENPQNALQKIINFLMAFLFGFGPYFYKKFRKYNWLVRRLALLGVLIVGGIAAILAFLAIEAVLNFLFL
;
A
#
# COMPACT_ATOMS: atom_id res chain seq x y z
N MET A 1 19.85 -19.47 8.70
CA MET A 1 18.56 -19.41 7.98
C MET A 1 17.51 -18.66 8.79
N GLU A 2 17.50 -18.80 10.11
CA GLU A 2 16.67 -17.99 11.01
C GLU A 2 16.83 -16.47 10.80
N GLU A 3 18.06 -15.96 10.72
CA GLU A 3 18.30 -14.52 10.45
C GLU A 3 17.65 -14.04 9.13
N PHE A 4 17.67 -14.88 8.08
CA PHE A 4 17.04 -14.53 6.80
C PHE A 4 15.53 -14.42 6.93
N VAL A 5 14.88 -15.36 7.63
CA VAL A 5 13.43 -15.33 7.87
C VAL A 5 13.04 -14.07 8.64
N THR A 6 13.78 -13.74 9.70
CA THR A 6 13.55 -12.53 10.49
C THR A 6 13.64 -11.27 9.63
N TYR A 7 14.74 -11.07 8.90
CA TYR A 7 14.90 -9.88 8.07
C TYR A 7 13.86 -9.78 6.95
N PHE A 8 13.42 -10.91 6.39
CA PHE A 8 12.40 -10.93 5.37
C PHE A 8 11.01 -10.55 5.93
N LEU A 9 10.66 -11.07 7.11
CA LEU A 9 9.43 -10.70 7.80
C LEU A 9 9.44 -9.22 8.22
N ASP A 10 10.55 -8.73 8.76
CA ASP A 10 10.72 -7.31 9.10
C ASP A 10 10.53 -6.42 7.88
N PHE A 11 11.10 -6.79 6.74
CA PHE A 11 10.92 -6.07 5.48
C PHE A 11 9.45 -6.00 5.06
N ILE A 12 8.72 -7.12 5.11
CA ILE A 12 7.28 -7.15 4.77
C ILE A 12 6.47 -6.30 5.76
N GLY A 13 6.74 -6.41 7.06
CA GLY A 13 6.07 -5.64 8.09
C GLY A 13 6.26 -4.13 7.91
N LEU A 14 7.50 -3.71 7.67
CA LEU A 14 7.83 -2.31 7.36
C LEU A 14 7.15 -1.85 6.08
N TRP A 15 7.20 -2.66 5.02
CA TRP A 15 6.57 -2.36 3.73
C TRP A 15 5.07 -2.10 3.88
N TRP A 16 4.37 -2.95 4.64
CA TRP A 16 2.97 -2.72 4.97
C TRP A 16 2.73 -1.48 5.82
N ALA A 17 3.57 -1.24 6.83
CA ALA A 17 3.46 -0.05 7.65
C ALA A 17 3.56 1.24 6.79
N PHE A 18 4.46 1.26 5.81
CA PHE A 18 4.56 2.38 4.85
C PHE A 18 3.29 2.56 4.01
N GLN A 19 2.79 1.49 3.40
CA GLN A 19 1.54 1.52 2.63
C GLN A 19 0.37 2.01 3.48
N TRP A 20 0.30 1.56 4.73
CA TRP A 20 -0.75 1.91 5.67
C TRP A 20 -0.68 3.35 6.14
N GLY A 21 0.50 3.80 6.55
CA GLY A 21 0.74 5.17 6.99
C GLY A 21 0.41 6.16 5.87
N TYR A 22 0.80 5.85 4.63
CA TYR A 22 0.45 6.68 3.49
C TYR A 22 -1.05 6.67 3.19
N ALA A 23 -1.71 5.53 3.27
CA ALA A 23 -3.14 5.44 3.05
C ALA A 23 -3.98 6.16 4.13
N LEU A 24 -3.52 6.17 5.38
CA LEU A 24 -4.08 7.02 6.44
C LEU A 24 -3.89 8.51 6.11
N THR A 25 -2.73 8.88 5.57
CA THR A 25 -2.47 10.26 5.12
C THR A 25 -3.42 10.66 3.99
N VAL A 26 -3.71 9.75 3.05
CA VAL A 26 -4.75 9.93 2.01
C VAL A 26 -6.15 10.03 2.63
N LEU A 27 -6.47 9.27 3.69
CA LEU A 27 -7.76 9.38 4.37
C LEU A 27 -7.97 10.79 4.96
N VAL A 28 -6.94 11.36 5.59
CA VAL A 28 -7.00 12.67 6.24
C VAL A 28 -6.99 13.81 5.23
N LEU A 29 -6.05 13.79 4.29
CA LEU A 29 -5.80 14.91 3.36
C LEU A 29 -6.50 14.76 2.00
N GLY A 30 -6.95 13.55 1.67
CA GLY A 30 -7.75 13.29 0.49
C GLY A 30 -7.01 13.58 -0.82
N SER A 31 -7.63 14.43 -1.66
CA SER A 31 -7.15 14.70 -3.02
C SER A 31 -5.78 15.35 -3.02
N VAL A 32 -5.43 16.18 -2.02
CA VAL A 32 -4.14 16.86 -1.96
C VAL A 32 -2.97 15.87 -2.10
N ILE A 33 -3.03 14.75 -1.38
CA ILE A 33 -1.98 13.73 -1.40
C ILE A 33 -2.05 12.89 -2.66
N VAL A 34 -3.26 12.60 -3.15
CA VAL A 34 -3.44 11.84 -4.39
C VAL A 34 -2.96 12.63 -5.61
N ASP A 35 -3.18 13.94 -5.63
CA ASP A 35 -2.72 14.81 -6.70
C ASP A 35 -1.18 14.94 -6.67
N TYR A 36 -0.57 14.95 -5.47
CA TYR A 36 0.89 14.87 -5.33
C TYR A 36 1.46 13.53 -5.81
N TYR A 37 0.80 12.42 -5.49
CA TYR A 37 1.14 11.10 -6.02
C TYR A 37 1.04 11.06 -7.56
N ASP A 38 0.00 11.69 -8.12
CA ASP A 38 -0.23 11.78 -9.57
C ASP A 38 0.83 12.65 -10.24
N TRP A 39 1.28 13.73 -9.59
CA TRP A 39 2.39 14.54 -10.08
C TRP A 39 3.72 13.78 -10.13
N GLY A 40 3.95 12.88 -9.15
CA GLY A 40 5.15 12.04 -9.09
C GLY A 40 5.10 10.78 -9.96
N THR A 41 4.01 10.53 -10.68
CA THR A 41 3.84 9.33 -11.52
C THR A 41 3.41 9.68 -12.94
N TRP A 42 3.68 8.78 -13.88
CA TRP A 42 3.28 8.94 -15.28
C TRP A 42 2.14 7.98 -15.62
N GLU A 43 1.03 8.48 -16.17
CA GLU A 43 -0.05 7.59 -16.63
C GLU A 43 0.42 6.64 -17.75
N ASN A 44 1.27 7.15 -18.65
CA ASN A 44 1.84 6.38 -19.77
C ASN A 44 3.38 6.47 -19.75
N PRO A 45 4.07 5.66 -18.92
CA PRO A 45 5.53 5.69 -18.80
C PRO A 45 6.19 5.16 -20.10
N GLN A 46 6.93 6.01 -20.79
CA GLN A 46 7.50 5.72 -22.11
C GLN A 46 8.83 4.98 -22.05
N ASN A 47 9.61 5.17 -20.98
CA ASN A 47 10.95 4.57 -20.84
C ASN A 47 11.08 3.74 -19.57
N ALA A 48 12.17 2.97 -19.47
CA ALA A 48 12.42 2.08 -18.34
C ALA A 48 12.51 2.85 -17.01
N LEU A 49 13.11 4.03 -17.00
CA LEU A 49 13.24 4.84 -15.78
C LEU A 49 11.87 5.25 -15.23
N GLN A 50 10.96 5.75 -16.08
CA GLN A 50 9.60 6.11 -15.67
C GLN A 50 8.82 4.89 -15.17
N LYS A 51 8.99 3.73 -15.79
CA LYS A 51 8.36 2.47 -15.33
C LYS A 51 8.88 2.07 -13.95
N ILE A 52 10.17 2.19 -13.70
CA ILE A 52 10.79 1.90 -12.41
C ILE A 52 10.28 2.87 -11.35
N ILE A 53 10.25 4.18 -11.63
CA ILE A 53 9.74 5.17 -10.67
C ILE A 53 8.26 4.93 -10.37
N ASN A 54 7.43 4.69 -11.40
CA ASN A 54 6.03 4.34 -11.18
C ASN A 54 5.86 3.08 -10.33
N PHE A 55 6.68 2.06 -10.59
CA PHE A 55 6.66 0.84 -9.79
C PHE A 55 7.03 1.15 -8.34
N LEU A 56 8.10 1.90 -8.08
CA LEU A 56 8.49 2.28 -6.71
C LEU A 56 7.42 3.11 -6.01
N MET A 57 6.81 4.07 -6.70
CA MET A 57 5.72 4.89 -6.16
C MET A 57 4.51 4.03 -5.82
N ALA A 58 4.09 3.14 -6.71
CA ALA A 58 2.98 2.23 -6.45
C ALA A 58 3.32 1.22 -5.34
N PHE A 59 4.56 0.71 -5.35
CA PHE A 59 5.06 -0.26 -4.40
C PHE A 59 5.18 0.32 -3.00
N LEU A 60 5.51 1.60 -2.81
CA LEU A 60 5.61 2.20 -1.48
C LEU A 60 4.33 2.89 -1.02
N PHE A 61 3.61 3.53 -1.95
CA PHE A 61 2.55 4.50 -1.64
C PHE A 61 1.24 4.26 -2.40
N GLY A 62 1.16 3.21 -3.22
CA GLY A 62 0.06 3.04 -4.17
C GLY A 62 -1.30 2.68 -3.57
N PHE A 63 -1.36 2.03 -2.40
CA PHE A 63 -2.61 1.47 -1.86
C PHE A 63 -3.67 2.55 -1.62
N GLY A 64 -3.32 3.60 -0.87
CA GLY A 64 -4.22 4.72 -0.56
C GLY A 64 -4.76 5.43 -1.81
N PRO A 65 -3.88 5.98 -2.68
CA PRO A 65 -4.27 6.62 -3.94
C PRO A 65 -5.11 5.73 -4.83
N TYR A 66 -4.77 4.44 -4.97
CA TYR A 66 -5.53 3.50 -5.79
C TYR A 66 -7.00 3.43 -5.36
N PHE A 67 -7.27 3.17 -4.07
CA PHE A 67 -8.64 3.07 -3.58
C PHE A 67 -9.36 4.43 -3.56
N TYR A 68 -8.65 5.49 -3.20
CA TYR A 68 -9.23 6.84 -3.23
C TYR A 68 -9.66 7.25 -4.65
N LYS A 69 -8.84 6.93 -5.67
CA LYS A 69 -9.19 7.11 -7.08
C LYS A 69 -10.40 6.28 -7.49
N LYS A 70 -10.45 5.01 -7.08
CA LYS A 70 -11.59 4.10 -7.33
C LYS A 70 -12.92 4.65 -6.78
N PHE A 71 -12.86 5.45 -5.71
CA PHE A 71 -14.01 6.08 -5.07
C PHE A 71 -14.28 7.52 -5.51
N ARG A 72 -13.59 8.06 -6.54
CA ARG A 72 -13.82 9.43 -7.05
C ARG A 72 -15.25 9.71 -7.50
N LYS A 73 -16.01 8.67 -7.88
CA LYS A 73 -17.42 8.79 -8.30
C LYS A 73 -18.38 9.19 -7.16
N TYR A 74 -17.95 9.05 -5.91
CA TYR A 74 -18.77 9.40 -4.74
C TYR A 74 -18.44 10.80 -4.23
N ASN A 75 -19.34 11.39 -3.44
CA ASN A 75 -19.06 12.65 -2.76
C ASN A 75 -17.90 12.49 -1.75
N TRP A 76 -17.37 13.62 -1.30
CA TRP A 76 -16.16 13.66 -0.46
C TRP A 76 -16.28 12.83 0.82
N LEU A 77 -17.43 12.88 1.51
CA LEU A 77 -17.64 12.17 2.77
C LEU A 77 -17.74 10.66 2.55
N VAL A 78 -18.55 10.23 1.58
CA VAL A 78 -18.73 8.82 1.23
C VAL A 78 -17.40 8.21 0.77
N ARG A 79 -16.60 8.96 0.01
CA ARG A 79 -15.26 8.53 -0.41
C ARG A 79 -14.33 8.27 0.78
N ARG A 80 -14.36 9.12 1.81
CA ARG A 80 -13.55 8.93 3.02
C ARG A 80 -14.02 7.73 3.84
N LEU A 81 -15.33 7.58 4.02
CA LEU A 81 -15.89 6.42 4.72
C LEU A 81 -15.61 5.11 3.98
N ALA A 82 -15.69 5.12 2.65
CA ALA A 82 -15.33 3.97 1.82
C ALA A 82 -13.84 3.61 1.97
N LEU A 83 -12.94 4.62 1.95
CA LEU A 83 -11.52 4.38 2.20
C LEU A 83 -11.24 3.88 3.62
N LEU A 84 -11.94 4.42 4.63
CA LEU A 84 -11.85 3.92 6.01
C LEU A 84 -12.28 2.45 6.10
N GLY A 85 -13.37 2.08 5.44
CA GLY A 85 -13.82 0.68 5.36
C GLY A 85 -12.77 -0.22 4.68
N VAL A 86 -12.17 0.25 3.59
CA VAL A 86 -11.06 -0.46 2.92
C VAL A 86 -9.85 -0.61 3.84
N LEU A 87 -9.51 0.42 4.62
CA LEU A 87 -8.44 0.31 5.60
C LEU A 87 -8.80 -0.71 6.68
N ILE A 88 -9.98 -0.69 7.27
CA ILE A 88 -10.33 -1.68 8.30
C ILE A 88 -10.25 -3.11 7.74
N VAL A 89 -10.89 -3.38 6.60
CA VAL A 89 -10.92 -4.72 6.00
C VAL A 89 -9.55 -5.13 5.48
N GLY A 90 -8.86 -4.23 4.79
CA GLY A 90 -7.54 -4.48 4.22
C GLY A 90 -6.47 -4.69 5.29
N GLY A 91 -6.60 -4.06 6.47
CA GLY A 91 -5.66 -4.22 7.57
C GLY A 91 -5.77 -5.59 8.20
N ILE A 92 -7.00 -6.08 8.37
CA ILE A 92 -7.26 -7.47 8.79
C ILE A 92 -6.68 -8.43 7.75
N ALA A 93 -6.97 -8.21 6.46
CA ALA A 93 -6.45 -9.06 5.39
C ALA A 93 -4.91 -9.06 5.33
N ALA A 94 -4.28 -7.91 5.58
CA ALA A 94 -2.84 -7.80 5.71
C ALA A 94 -2.39 -8.66 6.89
N ILE A 95 -2.83 -8.41 8.13
CA ILE A 95 -2.41 -9.21 9.30
C ILE A 95 -2.50 -10.72 9.03
N LEU A 96 -3.61 -11.20 8.44
CA LEU A 96 -3.78 -12.60 8.08
C LEU A 96 -2.76 -13.09 7.06
N ALA A 97 -2.47 -12.31 6.02
CA ALA A 97 -1.44 -12.64 5.04
C ALA A 97 -0.04 -12.69 5.66
N PHE A 98 0.29 -11.86 6.65
CA PHE A 98 1.61 -11.87 7.29
C PHE A 98 1.78 -13.11 8.13
N LEU A 99 0.77 -13.44 8.93
CA LEU A 99 0.75 -14.67 9.71
C LEU A 99 0.86 -15.91 8.80
N ALA A 100 0.20 -15.89 7.64
CA ALA A 100 0.32 -16.97 6.67
C ALA A 100 1.74 -17.07 6.08
N ILE A 101 2.37 -15.94 5.72
CA ILE A 101 3.75 -15.90 5.22
C ILE A 101 4.73 -16.38 6.30
N GLU A 102 4.59 -15.89 7.53
CA GLU A 102 5.37 -16.30 8.69
C GLU A 102 5.26 -17.81 8.93
N ALA A 103 4.05 -18.37 8.92
CA ALA A 103 3.84 -19.81 9.11
C ALA A 103 4.52 -20.63 8.00
N VAL A 104 4.43 -20.21 6.74
CA VAL A 104 5.06 -20.90 5.61
C VAL A 104 6.58 -20.82 5.70
N LEU A 105 7.15 -19.65 6.01
CA LEU A 105 8.60 -19.49 6.12
C LEU A 105 9.16 -20.30 7.28
N ASN A 106 8.51 -20.25 8.44
CA ASN A 106 8.91 -21.07 9.58
C ASN A 106 8.80 -22.56 9.24
N PHE A 107 7.76 -23.01 8.53
CA PHE A 107 7.66 -24.41 8.10
C PHE A 107 8.77 -24.85 7.13
N LEU A 108 9.20 -23.96 6.22
CA LEU A 108 10.21 -24.27 5.21
C LEU A 108 11.66 -24.19 5.73
N PHE A 109 11.90 -23.36 6.74
CA PHE A 109 13.25 -23.02 7.20
C PHE A 109 13.56 -23.42 8.65
N LEU A 110 12.59 -24.01 9.39
CA LEU A 110 12.87 -24.81 10.60
C LEU A 110 13.54 -26.15 10.25
#